data_AF-A0A349P0V5-F1
#
_entry.id   AF-A0A349P0V5-F1
#
_cell.length_a   1.000
_cell.length_b   1.000
_cell.length_c   1.000
_cell.angle_alpha   90.00
_cell.angle_beta   90.00
_cell.angle_gamma   90.00
#
_symmetry.space_group_name_H-M   'P 1'
#
loop_
_entity.id
_entity.type
_entity.pdbx_description
1 polymer ?
#
loop_
_entity_poly.entity_id
_entity_poly.type
_entity_poly.pdbx_seq_one_letter_code
_entity_poly.pdbx_strand_id
1 'polypeptide(L)'
;MNSPQTKKTLTNAAIVVAVLGVVFGAYWMFFRSDPALEGASSAEDVVRTVVVAEEVSRTIRDLQTLKTSVAESVALFGTPAFKDLEDFSQVVSEEPIGRSNPFTPTEWKIKKEAENEAIKKASKGGSSVVTGA
;
A
#
# COMPACT_ATOMS: atom_id res chain seq x y z
N MET A 1 -31.04 -74.32 3.98
CA MET A 1 -30.52 -73.65 5.19
C MET A 1 -31.00 -72.20 5.21
N ASN A 2 -32.04 -71.89 5.99
CA ASN A 2 -32.58 -70.54 6.14
C ASN A 2 -32.43 -70.12 7.61
N SER A 3 -31.22 -69.74 8.01
CA SER A 3 -31.01 -69.23 9.35
C SER A 3 -31.66 -67.84 9.47
N PRO A 4 -32.28 -67.49 10.61
CA PRO A 4 -32.89 -66.17 10.82
C PRO A 4 -31.86 -65.03 10.71
N GLN A 5 -30.58 -65.32 10.93
CA GLN A 5 -29.48 -64.37 10.79
C GLN A 5 -29.19 -64.05 9.32
N THR A 6 -29.23 -65.05 8.44
CA THR A 6 -28.98 -64.86 6.99
C THR A 6 -30.04 -63.98 6.33
N LYS A 7 -31.30 -64.04 6.80
CA LYS A 7 -32.37 -63.17 6.28
C LYS A 7 -32.15 -61.71 6.69
N LYS A 8 -31.73 -61.47 7.93
CA LYS A 8 -31.45 -60.11 8.44
C LYS A 8 -30.25 -59.47 7.74
N THR A 9 -29.18 -60.23 7.51
CA THR A 9 -28.01 -59.72 6.78
C THR A 9 -28.34 -59.42 5.32
N LEU A 10 -29.16 -60.25 4.67
CA LEU A 10 -29.62 -60.02 3.30
C LEU A 10 -30.51 -58.77 3.20
N THR A 11 -31.46 -58.58 4.12
CA THR A 11 -32.30 -57.38 4.14
C THR A 11 -31.50 -56.12 4.42
N ASN A 12 -30.56 -56.14 5.37
CA ASN A 12 -29.70 -54.99 5.64
C ASN A 12 -28.80 -54.66 4.44
N ALA A 13 -28.24 -55.67 3.77
CA ALA A 13 -27.43 -55.46 2.56
C ALA A 13 -28.26 -54.82 1.44
N ALA A 14 -29.50 -55.26 1.23
CA ALA A 14 -30.41 -54.68 0.24
C ALA A 14 -30.74 -53.21 0.54
N ILE A 15 -30.95 -52.86 1.82
CA ILE A 15 -31.19 -51.47 2.24
C ILE A 15 -29.96 -50.59 1.98
N VAL A 16 -28.76 -51.08 2.32
CA VAL A 16 -27.51 -50.33 2.08
C VAL A 16 -27.31 -50.06 0.59
N VAL A 17 -27.56 -51.06 -0.27
CA VAL A 17 -27.47 -50.88 -1.73
C VAL A 17 -28.51 -49.87 -2.24
N ALA A 18 -29.75 -49.92 -1.72
CA ALA A 18 -30.78 -48.96 -2.09
C ALA A 18 -30.41 -47.52 -1.69
N VAL A 19 -29.90 -47.32 -0.47
CA VAL A 19 -29.45 -46.01 0.02
C VAL A 19 -28.28 -45.49 -0.81
N LEU A 20 -27.30 -46.34 -1.11
CA LEU A 20 -26.17 -45.96 -1.98
C LEU A 20 -26.65 -45.60 -3.40
N GLY A 21 -27.63 -46.32 -3.94
CA GLY A 21 -28.24 -46.01 -5.23
C GLY A 21 -28.93 -44.64 -5.25
N VAL A 22 -29.67 -44.29 -4.20
CA VAL A 22 -30.31 -42.97 -4.06
C VAL A 22 -29.28 -41.86 -3.90
N VAL A 23 -28.27 -42.06 -3.05
CA VAL A 23 -27.19 -41.07 -2.84
C VAL A 23 -26.39 -40.87 -4.13
N PHE A 24 -26.06 -41.96 -4.84
CA PHE A 24 -25.36 -41.87 -6.10
C PHE A 24 -26.21 -41.23 -7.20
N GLY A 25 -27.50 -41.56 -7.27
CA GLY A 25 -28.44 -40.94 -8.20
C GLY A 25 -28.64 -39.45 -7.94
N ALA A 26 -28.77 -39.06 -6.67
CA ALA A 26 -28.84 -37.66 -6.27
C ALA A 26 -27.52 -36.93 -6.56
N TYR A 27 -26.37 -37.52 -6.24
CA TYR A 27 -25.06 -36.95 -6.56
C TYR A 27 -24.90 -36.76 -8.07
N TRP A 28 -25.26 -37.77 -8.87
CA TRP A 28 -25.21 -37.70 -10.32
C TRP A 28 -26.16 -36.63 -10.87
N MET A 29 -27.36 -36.50 -10.30
CA MET A 29 -28.31 -35.46 -10.70
C MET A 29 -27.78 -34.06 -10.34
N PHE A 30 -27.33 -33.83 -9.11
CA PHE A 30 -26.90 -32.52 -8.64
C PHE A 30 -25.52 -32.08 -9.17
N PHE A 31 -24.60 -33.00 -9.43
CA PHE A 31 -23.24 -32.67 -9.92
C PHE A 31 -23.09 -32.81 -11.45
N ARG A 32 -24.07 -33.38 -12.17
CA ARG A 32 -24.07 -33.46 -13.64
C ARG A 32 -25.12 -32.57 -14.30
N SER A 33 -26.05 -32.01 -13.53
CA SER A 33 -26.77 -30.81 -13.95
C SER A 33 -25.78 -29.65 -13.96
N ASP A 34 -25.17 -29.41 -15.10
CA ASP A 34 -24.79 -28.04 -15.46
C ASP A 34 -25.99 -27.12 -15.19
N PRO A 35 -25.81 -25.86 -14.77
CA PRO A 35 -26.88 -24.87 -14.64
C PRO A 35 -27.45 -24.45 -16.01
N ALA A 36 -27.55 -25.37 -16.96
CA ALA A 36 -28.19 -25.21 -18.23
C ALA A 36 -29.56 -25.87 -18.15
N LEU A 37 -30.56 -25.09 -17.76
CA LEU A 37 -31.92 -25.04 -18.33
C LEU A 37 -32.93 -24.47 -17.32
N GLU A 38 -32.86 -23.15 -17.11
CA GLU A 38 -34.08 -22.32 -17.15
C GLU A 38 -33.85 -21.16 -18.13
N GLY A 39 -34.18 -21.43 -19.40
CA GLY A 39 -34.92 -20.51 -20.25
C GLY A 39 -34.69 -19.00 -20.18
N ALA A 40 -33.46 -18.52 -20.36
CA ALA A 40 -33.16 -17.22 -21.00
C ALA A 40 -31.68 -17.17 -21.40
N SER A 41 -31.33 -17.76 -22.54
CA SER A 41 -30.08 -17.42 -23.22
C SER A 41 -30.21 -16.00 -23.79
N SER A 42 -30.22 -15.00 -22.92
CA SER A 42 -30.09 -13.59 -23.32
C SER A 42 -28.73 -13.43 -23.98
N ALA A 43 -28.67 -12.74 -25.13
CA ALA A 43 -27.41 -12.39 -25.78
C ALA A 43 -26.43 -11.72 -24.80
N GLU A 44 -26.94 -11.04 -23.76
CA GLU A 44 -26.16 -10.49 -22.65
C GLU A 44 -25.33 -11.52 -21.88
N ASP A 45 -25.79 -12.76 -21.68
CA ASP A 45 -25.07 -13.76 -20.89
C ASP A 45 -23.91 -14.38 -21.68
N VAL A 46 -24.10 -14.53 -23.00
CA VAL A 46 -23.03 -14.90 -23.93
C VAL A 46 -21.98 -13.79 -24.00
N VAL A 47 -22.42 -12.52 -24.10
CA VAL A 47 -21.52 -11.36 -24.10
C VAL A 47 -20.75 -11.27 -22.77
N ARG A 48 -21.41 -11.45 -21.63
CA ARG A 48 -20.76 -11.49 -20.30
C ARG A 48 -19.73 -12.60 -20.20
N THR A 49 -20.05 -13.80 -20.69
CA THR A 49 -19.12 -14.93 -20.68
C THR A 49 -17.88 -14.67 -21.54
N VAL A 50 -18.05 -14.04 -22.71
CA VAL A 50 -16.93 -13.66 -23.59
C VAL A 50 -16.06 -12.57 -22.96
N VAL A 51 -16.68 -11.55 -22.35
CA VAL A 51 -15.94 -10.47 -21.65
C VAL A 51 -15.14 -11.04 -20.47
N VAL A 52 -15.75 -11.91 -19.65
CA VAL A 52 -15.05 -12.56 -18.53
C VAL A 52 -13.92 -13.46 -19.02
N ALA A 53 -14.12 -14.22 -20.11
CA ALA A 53 -13.07 -15.05 -20.69
C ALA A 53 -11.90 -14.22 -21.23
N GLU A 54 -12.19 -13.06 -21.83
CA GLU A 54 -11.17 -12.11 -22.28
C GLU A 54 -10.40 -11.50 -21.10
N GLU A 55 -11.10 -11.09 -20.05
CA GLU A 55 -10.51 -10.52 -18.84
C GLU A 55 -9.59 -11.53 -18.14
N VAL A 56 -10.05 -12.77 -17.95
CA VAL A 56 -9.23 -13.85 -17.40
C VAL A 56 -7.99 -14.10 -18.26
N SER A 57 -8.14 -14.11 -19.59
CA SER A 57 -7.03 -14.29 -20.51
C SER A 57 -6.02 -13.14 -20.44
N ARG A 58 -6.48 -11.90 -20.23
CA ARG A 58 -5.62 -10.73 -20.01
C ARG A 58 -4.88 -10.86 -18.67
N THR A 59 -5.58 -11.19 -17.59
CA THR A 59 -4.94 -11.38 -16.28
C THR A 59 -3.87 -12.46 -16.30
N ILE A 60 -4.12 -13.59 -16.97
CA ILE A 60 -3.12 -14.66 -17.10
C ILE A 60 -1.87 -14.16 -17.85
N ARG A 61 -2.05 -13.39 -18.94
CA ARG A 61 -0.93 -12.79 -19.68
C ARG A 61 -0.16 -11.80 -18.81
N ASP A 62 -0.84 -10.95 -18.08
CA ASP A 62 -0.22 -9.96 -17.19
C ASP A 62 0.61 -10.64 -16.09
N LEU A 63 0.07 -11.70 -15.48
CA LEU A 63 0.79 -12.51 -14.48
C LEU A 63 2.03 -13.17 -15.08
N GLN A 64 1.94 -13.67 -16.31
CA GLN A 64 3.08 -14.28 -17.01
C GLN A 64 4.16 -13.24 -17.31
N THR A 65 3.78 -12.08 -17.82
CA THR A 65 4.69 -10.95 -18.09
C THR A 65 5.34 -10.43 -16.81
N LEU A 66 4.59 -10.33 -15.72
CA LEU A 66 5.13 -9.93 -14.42
C LEU A 66 6.16 -10.95 -13.93
N LYS A 67 5.86 -12.24 -14.04
CA LYS A 67 6.80 -13.30 -13.64
C LYS A 67 8.09 -13.26 -14.45
N THR A 68 8.03 -13.03 -15.76
CA THR A 68 9.23 -12.89 -16.60
C THR A 68 10.01 -11.63 -16.26
N SER A 69 9.34 -10.48 -16.09
CA SER A 69 9.96 -9.22 -15.70
C SER A 69 10.70 -9.32 -14.37
N VAL A 70 10.09 -9.96 -13.36
CA VAL A 70 10.73 -10.17 -12.06
C VAL A 70 11.94 -11.09 -12.20
N ALA A 71 11.83 -12.19 -12.96
CA ALA A 71 12.95 -13.10 -13.19
C ALA A 71 14.13 -12.41 -13.90
N GLU A 72 13.85 -11.60 -14.92
CA GLU A 72 14.85 -10.80 -15.64
C GLU A 72 15.51 -9.76 -14.73
N SER A 73 14.73 -9.10 -13.88
CA SER A 73 15.26 -8.12 -12.91
C SER A 73 16.21 -8.78 -11.91
N VAL A 74 15.83 -9.94 -11.37
CA VAL A 74 16.69 -10.73 -10.47
C VAL A 74 17.96 -11.17 -11.18
N ALA A 75 17.86 -11.60 -12.45
CA ALA A 75 19.03 -11.95 -13.25
C ALA A 75 19.96 -10.74 -13.47
N LEU A 76 19.40 -9.56 -13.72
CA LEU A 76 20.15 -8.31 -13.88
C LEU A 76 20.92 -7.96 -12.60
N PHE A 77 20.29 -8.05 -11.43
CA PHE A 77 20.96 -7.83 -10.14
C PHE A 77 22.01 -8.90 -9.81
N GLY A 78 21.92 -10.08 -10.45
CA GLY A 78 22.92 -11.13 -10.35
C GLY A 78 24.18 -10.90 -11.17
N THR A 79 24.16 -9.97 -12.15
CA THR A 79 25.28 -9.74 -13.07
C THR A 79 26.50 -9.16 -12.34
N PRO A 80 27.73 -9.49 -12.77
CA PRO A 80 28.95 -8.91 -12.20
C PRO A 80 28.96 -7.38 -12.28
N ALA A 81 28.52 -6.83 -13.43
CA ALA A 81 28.44 -5.39 -13.64
C ALA A 81 27.53 -4.66 -12.63
N PHE A 82 26.44 -5.29 -12.17
CA PHE A 82 25.60 -4.72 -11.13
C PHE A 82 26.19 -4.87 -9.72
N LYS A 83 26.89 -5.98 -9.45
CA LYS A 83 27.54 -6.22 -8.16
C LYS A 83 28.75 -5.31 -7.93
N ASP A 84 29.42 -4.92 -9.01
CA ASP A 84 30.61 -4.08 -9.01
C ASP A 84 30.27 -2.59 -9.21
N LEU A 85 29.01 -2.18 -8.95
CA LEU A 85 28.62 -0.77 -8.98
C LEU A 85 29.35 0.00 -7.86
N GLU A 86 30.18 0.95 -8.28
CA GLU A 86 30.90 1.84 -7.38
C GLU A 86 30.05 3.09 -7.08
N ASP A 87 30.01 3.49 -5.81
CA ASP A 87 29.35 4.72 -5.41
C ASP A 87 30.27 5.91 -5.69
N PHE A 88 29.85 6.77 -6.63
CA PHE A 88 30.53 8.02 -6.96
C PHE A 88 29.96 9.23 -6.21
N SER A 89 29.13 9.01 -5.18
CA SER A 89 28.61 10.09 -4.35
C SER A 89 29.76 10.83 -3.67
N GLN A 90 29.62 12.16 -3.63
CA GLN A 90 30.54 13.02 -2.88
C GLN A 90 29.84 13.46 -1.60
N VAL A 91 30.53 13.34 -0.47
CA VAL A 91 30.03 13.85 0.80
C VAL A 91 29.97 15.37 0.70
N VAL A 92 28.76 15.92 0.67
CA VAL A 92 28.53 17.36 0.74
C VAL A 92 28.70 17.76 2.21
N SER A 93 29.71 18.58 2.50
CA SER A 93 29.86 19.17 3.83
C SER A 93 28.65 20.05 4.14
N GLU A 94 28.09 19.93 5.34
CA GLU A 94 27.01 20.81 5.78
C GLU A 94 27.49 22.27 5.74
N GLU A 95 26.78 23.10 4.98
CA GLU A 95 27.00 24.54 5.02
C GLU A 95 26.57 25.07 6.39
N PRO A 96 27.33 26.00 6.99
CA PRO A 96 26.92 26.62 8.25
C PRO A 96 25.59 27.33 8.04
N ILE A 97 24.56 26.84 8.72
CA ILE A 97 23.24 27.46 8.70
C ILE A 97 23.27 28.77 9.48
N GLY A 98 22.98 29.88 8.78
CA GLY A 98 22.80 31.19 9.37
C GLY A 98 23.91 32.18 9.03
N ARG A 99 23.51 33.41 8.70
CA ARG A 99 24.40 34.58 8.62
C ARG A 99 24.29 35.34 9.93
N SER A 100 25.38 35.96 10.39
CA SER A 100 25.29 36.94 11.47
C SER A 100 24.26 38.01 11.09
N ASN A 101 23.36 38.35 12.03
CA ASN A 101 22.26 39.26 11.78
C ASN A 101 22.83 40.65 11.37
N PRO A 102 22.62 41.11 10.11
CA PRO A 102 23.17 42.36 9.62
C PRO A 102 22.48 43.60 10.23
N PHE A 103 21.40 43.41 10.98
CA PHE A 103 20.68 44.47 11.69
C PHE A 103 21.11 44.60 13.15
N THR A 104 22.14 43.86 13.59
CA THR A 104 22.73 44.09 14.92
C THR A 104 23.33 45.50 14.98
N PRO A 105 23.00 46.31 16.02
CA PRO A 105 23.54 47.66 16.14
C PRO A 105 25.06 47.61 16.25
N THR A 106 25.74 48.32 15.36
CA THR A 106 27.20 48.45 15.42
C THR A 106 27.60 49.19 16.70
N GLU A 107 28.74 48.86 17.29
CA GLU A 107 29.19 49.44 18.58
C GLU A 107 29.18 50.98 18.60
N TRP A 108 29.47 51.63 17.48
CA TRP A 108 29.44 53.09 17.37
C TRP A 108 28.02 53.67 17.48
N LYS A 109 26.99 52.95 17.01
CA LYS A 109 25.59 53.37 17.13
C LYS A 109 25.13 53.28 18.59
N ILE A 110 25.50 52.19 19.27
CA ILE A 110 25.23 51.99 20.70
C ILE A 110 25.89 53.11 21.51
N LYS A 111 27.16 53.44 21.22
CA LYS A 111 27.88 54.52 21.90
C LYS A 111 27.23 55.89 21.69
N LYS A 112 26.81 56.21 20.46
CA LYS A 112 26.13 57.48 20.15
C LYS A 112 24.76 57.59 20.81
N GLU A 113 24.01 56.49 20.89
CA GLU A 113 22.71 56.47 21.55
C GLU A 113 22.87 56.66 23.07
N ALA A 114 23.84 55.98 23.69
CA ALA A 114 24.18 56.17 25.10
C ALA A 114 24.64 57.60 25.42
N GLU A 115 25.45 58.21 24.56
CA GLU A 115 25.89 59.61 24.68
C GLU A 115 24.70 60.58 24.55
N ASN A 116 23.80 60.36 23.59
CA ASN A 116 22.61 61.19 23.39
C ASN A 116 21.62 61.06 24.57
N GLU A 117 21.48 59.88 25.14
CA GLU A 117 20.69 59.67 26.37
C GLU A 117 21.31 60.35 27.60
N ALA A 118 22.64 60.33 27.73
CA ALA A 118 23.35 61.04 28.80
C ALA A 118 23.15 62.56 28.69
N ILE A 119 23.25 63.11 27.48
CA ILE A 119 23.00 64.53 27.21
C ILE A 119 21.55 64.91 27.50
N LYS A 120 20.57 64.08 27.10
CA LYS A 120 19.15 64.31 27.43
C LYS A 120 18.89 64.29 28.94
N LYS A 121 19.51 63.38 29.69
CA LYS A 121 19.40 63.33 31.15
C LYS A 121 20.04 64.56 31.81
N ALA A 122 21.20 65.01 31.34
CA ALA A 122 21.85 66.22 31.82
C ALA A 122 21.02 67.48 31.51
N SER A 123 20.40 67.55 30.33
CA SER A 123 19.50 68.65 29.93
C SER A 123 18.21 68.69 30.76
N LYS A 124 17.63 67.53 31.09
CA LYS A 124 16.42 67.44 31.94
C LYS A 124 16.67 67.79 33.41
N GLY A 125 17.90 67.64 33.89
CA GLY A 125 18.31 68.03 35.25
C GLY A 125 18.58 69.53 35.44
N GLY A 126 18.71 70.30 34.36
CA GLY A 126 19.03 71.74 34.41
C GLY A 126 17.83 72.70 34.41
N SER A 127 16.61 72.19 34.27
CA SER A 127 15.41 73.03 34.06
C SER A 127 14.47 73.06 35.28
N SER A 128 15.00 73.27 36.49
CA SER A 128 14.14 73.54 37.67
C SER A 128 14.68 74.61 38.63
N VAL A 129 15.69 75.41 38.26
CA VAL A 129 16.21 76.48 39.12
C VAL A 129 16.35 77.78 38.34
N VAL A 130 15.26 78.41 37.91
CA VAL A 130 15.10 79.89 37.82
C VAL A 130 13.60 80.20 37.70
N THR A 131 12.88 80.31 38.81
CA THR A 131 11.76 81.26 38.97
C THR A 131 11.48 81.44 40.46
N GLY A 132 11.69 82.65 40.97
CA GLY A 132 11.43 82.99 42.37
C GLY A 132 12.13 84.29 42.73
N ALA A 133 11.48 85.40 42.36
CA ALA A 133 11.72 86.73 42.90
C ALA A 133 11.18 86.83 44.34
#